data_AF-A0A1N7EZ67-F1
#
_entry.id   AF-A0A1N7EZ67-F1
#
_cell.length_a   1.000
_cell.length_b   1.000
_cell.length_c   1.000
_cell.angle_alpha   90.00
_cell.angle_beta   90.00
_cell.angle_gamma   90.00
#
_symmetry.space_group_name_H-M   'P 1'
#
loop_
_entity.id
_entity.type
_entity.pdbx_description
1 polymer ?
#
loop_
_entity_poly.entity_id
_entity_poly.type
_entity_poly.pdbx_seq_one_letter_code
_entity_poly.pdbx_strand_id
1 'polypeptide(L)'
;MTSSALSPARVLEVVDTLGSPGTPLTTPEVAAEFDCTDRTVYNKLEALVADGPLKTKKVGARGRVWWRPVSNETEGIRNSNGPREQVRSHPAFDSEMVGVIVWGSDFTIRDANDAFLKMAGMEYEEALGTSWRDLTPEEFYLDSERHIEQVEETGSGVPYEK
;
A
#
# COMPACT_ATOMS: atom_id res chain seq x y z
N MET A 1 -23.97 -3.83 34.64
CA MET A 1 -22.90 -3.27 35.49
C MET A 1 -21.56 -3.78 35.01
N THR A 2 -20.87 -2.98 34.19
CA THR A 2 -19.40 -2.86 34.17
C THR A 2 -19.10 -1.58 33.40
N SER A 3 -19.23 -0.46 34.12
CA SER A 3 -18.63 0.81 33.73
C SER A 3 -17.12 0.61 33.76
N SER A 4 -16.56 0.15 32.65
CA SER A 4 -15.10 0.08 32.48
C SER A 4 -14.68 1.45 31.98
N ALA A 5 -13.90 2.16 32.79
CA ALA A 5 -13.51 3.53 32.57
C ALA A 5 -13.06 3.76 31.12
N LEU A 6 -13.59 4.81 30.50
CA LEU A 6 -13.28 5.20 29.13
C LEU A 6 -11.77 5.37 28.95
N SER A 7 -11.13 4.30 28.46
CA SER A 7 -9.69 4.20 28.23
C SER A 7 -9.42 4.08 26.73
N PRO A 8 -8.23 4.50 26.25
CA PRO A 8 -7.85 4.27 24.85
C PRO A 8 -7.99 2.79 24.45
N ALA A 9 -7.56 1.86 25.32
CA ALA A 9 -7.67 0.42 25.06
C ALA A 9 -9.13 -0.04 24.83
N ARG A 10 -10.08 0.42 25.65
CA ARG A 10 -11.49 0.06 25.47
C ARG A 10 -12.09 0.64 24.19
N VAL A 11 -11.72 1.87 23.83
CA VAL A 11 -12.14 2.49 22.57
C VAL A 11 -11.58 1.71 21.37
N LEU A 12 -10.35 1.23 21.47
CA LEU A 12 -9.73 0.40 20.43
C LEU A 12 -10.44 -0.94 20.24
N GLU A 13 -10.79 -1.63 21.33
CA GLU A 13 -11.58 -2.88 21.27
C GLU A 13 -12.93 -2.68 20.57
N VAL A 14 -13.59 -1.55 20.82
CA VAL A 14 -14.85 -1.22 20.16
C VAL A 14 -14.63 -1.01 18.66
N VAL A 15 -13.59 -0.28 18.26
CA VAL A 15 -13.23 -0.10 16.85
C VAL A 15 -13.02 -1.45 16.14
N ASP A 16 -12.32 -2.38 16.80
CA ASP A 16 -12.09 -3.74 16.27
C ASP A 16 -13.36 -4.58 16.15
N THR A 17 -14.33 -4.31 17.02
CA THR A 17 -15.62 -5.00 17.01
C THR A 17 -16.54 -4.45 15.91
N LEU A 18 -16.48 -3.14 15.66
CA LEU A 18 -17.30 -2.46 14.66
C LEU A 18 -16.85 -2.75 13.22
N GLY A 19 -15.60 -3.13 13.00
CA GLY A 19 -15.12 -3.48 11.66
C GLY A 19 -13.74 -4.12 11.63
N SER A 20 -13.47 -4.86 10.56
CA SER A 20 -12.13 -5.41 10.30
C SER A 20 -11.11 -4.29 10.07
N PRO A 21 -9.80 -4.55 10.28
CA PRO A 21 -8.75 -3.59 9.93
C PRO A 21 -8.92 -3.04 8.50
N GLY A 22 -8.77 -1.73 8.33
CA GLY A 22 -9.04 -1.00 7.09
C GLY A 22 -10.46 -0.41 6.98
N THR A 23 -11.40 -0.83 7.84
CA THR A 23 -12.79 -0.30 7.83
C THR A 23 -12.84 1.13 8.37
N PRO A 24 -13.32 2.11 7.59
CA PRO A 24 -13.47 3.48 8.06
C PRO A 24 -14.67 3.61 8.99
N LEU A 25 -14.44 4.10 10.19
CA LEU A 25 -15.47 4.41 11.19
C LEU A 25 -15.48 5.90 11.50
N THR A 26 -16.64 6.45 11.82
CA THR A 26 -16.82 7.84 12.25
C THR A 26 -16.86 7.93 13.78
N THR A 27 -16.61 9.11 14.33
CA THR A 27 -16.72 9.32 15.78
C THR A 27 -18.10 8.96 16.34
N PRO A 28 -19.24 9.32 15.71
CA PRO A 28 -20.56 8.93 16.21
C PRO A 28 -20.79 7.42 16.23
N GLU A 29 -20.28 6.68 15.24
CA GLU A 29 -20.39 5.21 15.20
C GLU A 29 -19.67 4.56 16.38
N VAL A 30 -18.47 5.03 16.72
CA VAL A 30 -17.73 4.55 17.89
C VAL A 30 -18.38 5.03 19.19
N ALA A 31 -18.90 6.26 19.22
CA ALA A 31 -19.49 6.85 20.41
C ALA A 31 -20.81 6.19 20.82
N ALA A 32 -21.55 5.61 19.88
CA ALA A 32 -22.78 4.86 20.15
C ALA A 32 -22.58 3.69 21.14
N GLU A 33 -21.36 3.18 21.26
CA GLU A 33 -21.00 2.08 22.18
C GLU A 33 -20.62 2.55 23.60
N PHE A 34 -20.68 3.86 23.85
CA PHE A 34 -20.32 4.47 25.12
C PHE A 34 -21.41 5.42 25.62
N ASP A 35 -21.69 5.39 26.92
CA ASP A 35 -22.54 6.38 27.58
C ASP A 35 -21.79 7.72 27.80
N CYS A 36 -21.29 8.34 26.73
CA CYS A 36 -20.58 9.62 26.81
C CYS A 36 -20.74 10.47 25.55
N THR A 37 -20.20 11.70 25.58
CA THR A 37 -20.28 12.59 24.41
C THR A 37 -19.32 12.17 23.30
N ASP A 38 -19.69 12.38 22.04
CA ASP A 38 -18.82 12.21 20.87
C ASP A 38 -17.48 12.92 21.04
N ARG A 39 -17.46 14.10 21.69
CA ARG A 39 -16.24 14.87 21.95
C ARG A 39 -15.25 14.11 22.83
N THR A 40 -15.77 13.36 23.79
CA THR A 40 -14.98 12.55 24.72
C THR A 40 -14.36 11.35 23.99
N VAL A 41 -15.14 10.67 23.15
CA VAL A 41 -14.64 9.57 22.30
C VAL A 41 -13.64 10.07 21.27
N TYR A 42 -13.91 11.22 20.64
CA TYR A 42 -13.00 11.89 19.72
C TYR A 42 -11.60 12.08 20.34
N ASN A 43 -11.53 12.59 21.57
CA ASN A 43 -10.25 12.80 22.26
C ASN A 43 -9.49 11.47 22.47
N LYS A 44 -10.20 10.37 22.69
CA LYS A 44 -9.58 9.04 22.81
C LYS A 44 -9.13 8.49 21.46
N LEU A 45 -9.90 8.72 20.40
CA LEU A 45 -9.51 8.38 19.04
C LEU A 45 -8.26 9.16 18.59
N GLU A 46 -8.16 10.45 18.90
CA GLU A 46 -6.94 11.24 18.68
C GLU A 46 -5.75 10.68 19.46
N ALA A 47 -5.93 10.30 20.73
CA ALA A 47 -4.87 9.67 21.52
C ALA A 47 -4.42 8.34 20.89
N LEU A 48 -5.35 7.52 20.41
CA LEU A 48 -5.05 6.27 19.69
C LEU A 48 -4.38 6.50 18.33
N VAL A 49 -4.58 7.64 17.69
CA VAL A 49 -3.82 8.01 16.49
C VAL A 49 -2.40 8.42 16.88
N ALA A 50 -2.25 9.20 17.96
CA ALA A 50 -0.94 9.63 18.46
C ALA A 50 -0.08 8.45 18.94
N ASP A 51 -0.71 7.48 19.61
CA ASP A 51 -0.04 6.26 20.12
C ASP A 51 0.21 5.22 19.02
N GLY A 52 -0.34 5.42 17.81
CA GLY A 52 -0.13 4.57 16.63
C GLY A 52 -1.18 3.50 16.27
N PRO A 53 -2.05 2.97 17.17
CA PRO A 53 -2.96 1.88 16.78
C PRO A 53 -4.06 2.24 15.78
N LEU A 54 -4.34 3.54 15.55
CA LEU A 54 -5.33 4.01 14.57
C LEU A 54 -4.73 5.03 13.60
N LYS A 55 -5.35 5.15 12.42
CA LYS A 55 -5.13 6.27 11.49
C LYS A 55 -6.43 7.05 11.31
N THR A 56 -6.31 8.27 10.80
CA THR A 56 -7.46 9.15 10.58
C THR A 56 -7.33 9.99 9.31
N LYS A 57 -8.47 10.37 8.73
CA LYS A 57 -8.56 11.27 7.57
C LYS A 57 -9.79 12.17 7.68
N LYS A 58 -9.61 13.45 7.35
CA LYS A 58 -10.73 14.38 7.18
C LYS A 58 -11.52 14.01 5.92
N VAL A 59 -12.84 13.92 6.06
CA VAL A 59 -13.76 13.65 4.95
C VAL A 59 -14.83 14.73 4.87
N GLY A 60 -14.88 15.43 3.74
CA GLY A 60 -15.80 16.57 3.54
C GLY A 60 -15.55 17.75 4.49
N ALA A 61 -16.56 18.61 4.64
CA ALA A 61 -16.42 19.87 5.37
C ALA A 61 -16.16 19.67 6.88
N ARG A 62 -16.85 18.70 7.49
CA ARG A 62 -16.88 18.48 8.96
C ARG A 62 -16.66 17.03 9.39
N GLY A 63 -16.58 16.08 8.46
CA GLY A 63 -16.45 14.67 8.78
C GLY A 63 -14.99 14.25 8.98
N ARG A 64 -14.79 13.20 9.77
CA ARG A 64 -13.51 12.54 9.95
C ARG A 64 -13.77 11.05 10.15
N VAL A 65 -12.96 10.23 9.51
CA VAL A 65 -12.98 8.78 9.70
C VAL A 65 -11.70 8.31 10.38
N TRP A 66 -11.81 7.18 11.05
CA TRP A 66 -10.81 6.51 11.85
C TRP A 66 -10.81 5.05 11.45
N TRP A 67 -9.65 4.46 11.27
CA TRP A 67 -9.57 3.04 10.97
C TRP A 67 -8.33 2.46 11.63
N ARG A 68 -8.44 1.19 12.05
CA ARG A 68 -7.26 0.41 12.39
C ARG A 68 -6.53 0.05 11.08
N PRO A 69 -5.23 0.34 10.94
CA PRO A 69 -4.45 -0.16 9.82
C PRO A 69 -4.49 -1.68 9.76
N VAL A 70 -4.52 -2.25 8.57
CA VAL A 70 -4.24 -3.67 8.40
C VAL A 70 -2.82 -3.93 8.91
N SER A 71 -2.69 -4.71 9.99
CA SER A 71 -1.40 -5.05 10.59
C SER A 71 -0.61 -5.95 9.63
N ASN A 72 0.08 -5.36 8.66
CA ASN A 72 1.34 -5.94 8.20
C ASN A 72 2.38 -5.52 9.25
N GLU A 73 2.93 -6.48 9.99
CA GLU A 73 4.01 -6.21 10.94
C GLU A 73 5.08 -5.33 10.25
N THR A 74 5.25 -4.09 10.76
CA THR A 74 6.28 -3.06 10.44
C THR A 74 5.66 -1.70 10.02
N GLU A 75 5.19 -0.91 10.99
CA GLU A 75 5.04 0.57 10.87
C GLU A 75 6.26 1.33 11.43
N GLY A 76 7.48 0.77 11.31
CA GLY A 76 8.72 1.38 11.82
C GLY A 76 9.66 1.97 10.76
N ILE A 77 9.60 1.48 9.53
CA ILE A 77 10.35 1.98 8.37
C ILE A 77 9.46 1.66 7.18
N ARG A 78 9.08 2.67 6.36
CA ARG A 78 8.49 2.59 5.00
C ARG A 78 7.22 3.45 4.86
N ASN A 79 7.42 4.69 4.44
CA ASN A 79 6.53 5.32 3.46
C ASN A 79 6.71 4.62 2.10
N SER A 80 6.34 3.35 2.01
CA SER A 80 6.19 2.63 0.76
C SER A 80 5.06 1.64 0.91
N ASN A 81 3.86 2.06 0.48
CA ASN A 81 2.84 1.13 0.04
C ASN A 81 3.50 0.16 -0.95
N GLY A 82 3.71 -1.09 -0.55
CA GLY A 82 4.24 -2.12 -1.42
C GLY A 82 3.20 -2.51 -2.47
N PRO A 83 3.50 -2.45 -3.79
CA PRO A 83 2.61 -2.93 -4.86
C PRO A 83 2.38 -4.46 -4.88
N ARG A 84 3.08 -5.23 -4.04
CA ARG A 84 3.36 -6.66 -4.27
C ARG A 84 2.12 -7.57 -4.32
N GLU A 85 1.10 -7.32 -3.51
CA GLU A 85 -0.09 -8.21 -3.49
C GLU A 85 -1.19 -7.77 -4.47
N GLN A 86 -1.31 -6.46 -4.72
CA GLN A 86 -2.27 -5.90 -5.68
C GLN A 86 -1.84 -6.11 -7.13
N VAL A 87 -0.53 -6.14 -7.40
CA VAL A 87 -0.05 -6.27 -8.78
C VAL A 87 -0.12 -7.72 -9.27
N ARG A 88 0.16 -8.71 -8.40
CA ARG A 88 0.00 -10.12 -8.78
C ARG A 88 -1.45 -10.55 -9.04
N SER A 89 -2.42 -9.83 -8.50
CA SER A 89 -3.85 -10.05 -8.79
C SER A 89 -4.34 -9.27 -10.02
N HIS A 90 -3.46 -8.50 -10.69
CA HIS A 90 -3.81 -7.75 -11.89
C HIS A 90 -3.91 -8.70 -13.10
N PRO A 91 -4.97 -8.66 -13.94
CA PRO A 91 -5.17 -9.61 -15.04
C PRO A 91 -4.03 -9.69 -16.07
N ALA A 92 -3.21 -8.64 -16.17
CA ALA A 92 -2.02 -8.66 -17.02
C ALA A 92 -0.97 -9.71 -16.58
N PHE A 93 -0.93 -10.05 -15.29
CA PHE A 93 -0.04 -11.07 -14.74
C PHE A 93 -0.47 -12.49 -15.11
N ASP A 94 -1.75 -12.71 -15.41
CA ASP A 94 -2.28 -14.01 -15.84
C ASP A 94 -1.96 -14.33 -17.31
N SER A 95 -1.33 -13.41 -18.04
CA SER A 95 -0.97 -13.61 -19.46
C SER A 95 0.19 -14.60 -19.59
N GLU A 96 0.01 -15.64 -20.40
CA GLU A 96 1.08 -16.58 -20.78
C GLU A 96 1.93 -16.08 -21.97
N MET A 97 1.50 -15.02 -22.65
CA MET A 97 2.12 -14.54 -23.90
C MET A 97 2.88 -13.22 -23.73
N VAL A 98 2.43 -12.36 -22.82
CA VAL A 98 2.98 -11.02 -22.63
C VAL A 98 3.78 -11.00 -21.34
N GLY A 99 5.08 -10.72 -21.43
CA GLY A 99 5.92 -10.50 -20.26
C GLY A 99 5.58 -9.17 -19.58
N VAL A 100 5.35 -9.22 -18.27
CA VAL A 100 5.05 -8.06 -17.42
C VAL A 100 6.07 -8.00 -16.29
N ILE A 101 6.70 -6.83 -16.13
CA ILE A 101 7.67 -6.54 -15.09
C ILE A 101 7.17 -5.35 -14.27
N VAL A 102 7.34 -5.43 -12.95
CA VAL A 102 7.17 -4.31 -12.04
C VAL A 102 8.54 -3.79 -11.66
N TRP A 103 8.81 -2.54 -12.02
CA TRP A 103 10.05 -1.87 -11.67
C TRP A 103 10.01 -1.26 -10.27
N GLY A 104 11.14 -1.32 -9.57
CA GLY A 104 11.43 -0.51 -8.40
C GLY A 104 11.84 0.90 -8.80
N SER A 105 11.86 1.81 -7.82
CA SER A 105 12.35 3.18 -7.98
C SER A 105 13.84 3.26 -8.36
N ASP A 106 14.57 2.17 -8.14
CA ASP A 106 15.97 1.96 -8.51
C ASP A 106 16.11 1.25 -9.86
N PHE A 107 15.02 1.10 -10.61
CA PHE A 107 14.96 0.39 -11.90
C PHE A 107 15.47 -1.04 -11.86
N THR A 108 15.26 -1.69 -10.72
CA THR A 108 15.44 -3.13 -10.54
C THR A 108 14.07 -3.82 -10.54
N ILE A 109 14.01 -5.08 -10.97
CA ILE A 109 12.77 -5.85 -10.95
C ILE A 109 12.30 -6.05 -9.49
N ARG A 110 11.07 -5.65 -9.20
CA ARG A 110 10.38 -5.85 -7.91
C ARG A 110 9.43 -7.05 -7.94
N ASP A 111 8.90 -7.38 -9.11
CA ASP A 111 8.02 -8.50 -9.40
C ASP A 111 7.96 -8.73 -10.93
N ALA A 112 7.58 -9.93 -11.36
CA ALA A 112 7.38 -10.27 -12.76
C ALA A 112 6.39 -11.43 -12.91
N ASN A 113 5.72 -11.52 -14.06
CA ASN A 113 4.83 -12.65 -14.36
C ASN A 113 5.56 -13.86 -14.95
N ASP A 114 4.89 -15.01 -14.95
CA ASP A 114 5.46 -16.28 -15.41
C ASP A 114 5.85 -16.25 -16.90
N ALA A 115 5.12 -15.49 -17.73
CA ALA A 115 5.48 -15.33 -19.14
C ALA A 115 6.84 -14.65 -19.31
N PHE A 116 7.10 -13.55 -18.58
CA PHE A 116 8.42 -12.90 -18.62
C PHE A 116 9.52 -13.86 -18.16
N LEU A 117 9.33 -14.53 -17.02
CA LEU A 117 10.32 -15.46 -16.46
C LEU A 117 10.67 -16.57 -17.45
N LYS A 118 9.66 -17.16 -18.10
CA LYS A 118 9.84 -18.19 -19.12
C LYS A 118 10.56 -17.67 -20.37
N MET A 119 10.21 -16.46 -20.83
CA MET A 119 10.85 -15.84 -22.01
C MET A 119 12.31 -15.47 -21.75
N ALA A 120 12.60 -14.95 -20.55
CA ALA A 120 13.94 -14.58 -20.13
C ALA A 120 14.78 -15.79 -19.68
N GLY A 121 14.15 -16.93 -19.40
CA GLY A 121 14.83 -18.12 -18.87
C GLY A 121 15.32 -17.93 -17.44
N MET A 122 14.62 -17.13 -16.65
CA MET A 122 14.98 -16.77 -15.28
C MET A 122 14.03 -17.40 -14.27
N GLU A 123 14.57 -17.82 -13.13
CA GLU A 123 13.75 -18.14 -11.97
C GLU A 123 13.30 -16.86 -11.26
N TYR A 124 12.18 -16.93 -10.54
CA TYR A 124 11.58 -15.73 -9.92
C TYR A 124 12.54 -15.04 -8.94
N GLU A 125 13.19 -15.80 -8.06
CA GLU A 125 14.13 -15.26 -7.07
C GLU A 125 15.37 -14.61 -7.72
N GLU A 126 15.79 -15.11 -8.88
CA GLU A 126 16.92 -14.55 -9.64
C GLU A 126 16.54 -13.26 -10.34
N ALA A 127 15.31 -13.16 -10.85
CA ALA A 127 14.80 -11.94 -11.45
C ALA A 127 14.69 -10.79 -10.45
N LEU A 128 14.41 -11.07 -9.17
CA LEU A 128 14.28 -10.01 -8.17
C LEU A 128 15.60 -9.25 -7.96
N GLY A 129 15.56 -7.94 -8.17
CA GLY A 129 16.74 -7.07 -8.02
C GLY A 129 17.59 -6.93 -9.29
N THR A 130 17.31 -7.68 -10.36
CA THR A 130 17.97 -7.50 -11.66
C THR A 130 17.73 -6.08 -12.20
N SER A 131 18.78 -5.38 -12.62
CA SER A 131 18.68 -4.02 -13.16
C SER A 131 18.22 -4.05 -14.61
N TRP A 132 17.55 -2.98 -15.07
CA TRP A 132 17.24 -2.79 -16.49
C TRP A 132 18.46 -2.88 -17.41
N ARG A 133 19.64 -2.52 -16.89
CA ARG A 133 20.92 -2.63 -17.60
C ARG A 133 21.35 -4.08 -17.81
N ASP A 134 21.07 -4.96 -16.87
CA ASP A 134 21.39 -6.39 -17.00
C ASP A 134 20.48 -7.09 -18.03
N LEU A 135 19.27 -6.56 -18.25
CA LEU A 135 18.29 -7.09 -19.22
C LEU A 135 18.43 -6.50 -20.62
N THR A 136 19.13 -5.38 -20.77
CA THR A 136 19.17 -4.61 -22.01
C THR A 136 20.58 -4.62 -22.57
N PRO A 137 20.81 -4.99 -23.84
CA PRO A 137 22.13 -4.83 -24.46
C PRO A 137 22.59 -3.37 -24.46
N GLU A 138 23.91 -3.14 -24.32
CA GLU A 138 24.50 -1.79 -24.17
C GLU A 138 24.15 -0.84 -25.32
N GLU A 139 23.94 -1.37 -26.54
CA GLU A 139 23.55 -0.59 -27.72
C GLU A 139 22.22 0.15 -27.55
N PHE A 140 21.33 -0.35 -26.67
CA PHE A 140 20.03 0.27 -26.38
C PHE A 140 20.02 1.13 -25.12
N TYR A 141 21.16 1.34 -24.45
CA TYR A 141 21.21 2.11 -23.21
C TYR A 141 20.75 3.56 -23.41
N LEU A 142 21.20 4.24 -24.46
CA LEU A 142 20.82 5.63 -24.72
C LEU A 142 19.30 5.78 -24.93
N ASP A 143 18.69 4.88 -25.71
CA ASP A 143 17.25 4.89 -25.91
C ASP A 143 16.48 4.53 -24.63
N SER A 144 17.02 3.61 -23.84
CA SER A 144 16.44 3.22 -22.55
C SER A 144 16.51 4.33 -21.51
N GLU A 145 17.62 5.04 -21.40
CA GLU A 145 17.78 6.17 -20.48
C GLU A 145 16.81 7.30 -20.82
N ARG A 146 16.67 7.63 -22.11
CA ARG A 146 15.68 8.59 -22.58
C ARG A 146 14.25 8.15 -22.27
N HIS A 147 13.93 6.86 -22.45
CA HIS A 147 12.62 6.34 -22.13
C HIS A 147 12.33 6.38 -20.62
N ILE A 148 13.33 6.05 -19.79
CA ILE A 148 13.25 6.14 -18.33
C ILE A 148 12.99 7.58 -17.90
N GLU A 149 13.72 8.56 -18.44
CA GLU A 149 13.51 9.99 -18.15
C GLU A 149 12.07 10.43 -18.47
N GLN A 150 11.51 10.01 -19.61
CA GLN A 150 10.11 10.29 -19.96
C GLN A 150 9.11 9.69 -18.96
N VAL A 151 9.36 8.44 -18.54
CA VAL A 151 8.51 7.76 -17.56
C VAL A 151 8.57 8.46 -16.20
N GLU A 152 9.74 8.91 -15.77
CA GLU A 152 9.89 9.66 -14.51
C GLU A 152 9.19 11.03 -14.57
N GLU A 153 9.29 11.74 -15.69
CA GLU A 153 8.69 13.08 -15.85
C GLU A 153 7.17 13.04 -16.04
N THR A 154 6.65 12.06 -16.79
CA THR A 154 5.26 12.08 -17.27
C THR A 154 4.41 10.91 -16.77
N GLY A 155 5.03 9.90 -16.15
CA GLY A 155 4.38 8.67 -15.73
C GLY A 155 4.18 7.63 -16.83
N SER A 156 4.65 7.89 -18.06
CA SER A 156 4.61 6.98 -19.21
C SER A 156 5.73 7.29 -20.20
N GLY A 157 6.11 6.35 -21.05
CA GLY A 157 7.11 6.57 -22.10
C GLY A 157 6.63 6.05 -23.46
N VAL A 158 7.18 6.59 -24.55
CA VAL A 158 6.89 6.09 -25.90
C VAL A 158 7.63 4.77 -26.11
N PRO A 159 6.94 3.68 -26.51
CA PRO A 159 7.61 2.40 -26.80
C PRO A 159 8.63 2.53 -27.93
N TYR A 160 9.70 1.74 -27.85
CA TYR A 160 10.73 1.61 -28.88
C TYR A 160 11.12 0.14 -29.02
N GLU A 161 11.61 -0.23 -30.19
CA GLU A 161 12.02 -1.60 -30.49
C GLU A 161 13.47 -1.85 -30.04
N LYS A 162 13.71 -3.03 -29.46
CA LYS A 162 15.01 -3.58 -29.08
C LYS A 162 15.21 -4.91 -29.78
#